data_AF-A0A942INI0-F1
#
_entry.id   AF-A0A942INI0-F1
#
_cell.length_a   1.000
_cell.length_b   1.000
_cell.length_c   1.000
_cell.angle_alpha   90.00
_cell.angle_beta   90.00
_cell.angle_gamma   90.00
#
_symmetry.space_group_name_H-M   'P 1'
#
loop_
_entity.id
_entity.type
_entity.pdbx_description
1 polymer ?
#
loop_
_entity_poly.entity_id
_entity_poly.type
_entity_poly.pdbx_seq_one_letter_code
_entity_poly.pdbx_strand_id
1 'polypeptide(L)'
;MYYNWEGDLILQDTVIEKKRFVIGSQNKPIKTDIREWISFEDNNIMKGIIRELVSKKGLPTSRGPGSFDKRAMIIWDFVAKDIKYVHDTKKQRKGDFWLFPPEIHTLCEGDCEDGSFLLVSLLIASGISPFCVRVVLGEVFDENGKSLGGHCWPVYKNEIGQWCILESTLDNIPSRIPEADKLTEEGQSFQYLPYCCFNNYHLWEIFPKDKTSRSMKIGSYLRQRGNKVHMKETRLPSGGWLSRITGDWEPGHLEITSEVSGSFWFHRCGVCAGICPASAIRKV
;
A
#
# COMPACT_ATOMS: atom_id res chain seq x y z
N MET A 1 -17.12 -8.35 -11.64
CA MET A 1 -17.86 -8.90 -10.48
C MET A 1 -18.15 -7.72 -9.56
N TYR A 2 -19.26 -7.74 -8.82
CA TYR A 2 -19.55 -6.66 -7.86
C TYR A 2 -19.34 -7.15 -6.43
N TYR A 3 -18.62 -6.37 -5.64
CA TYR A 3 -18.38 -6.67 -4.23
C TYR A 3 -19.14 -5.70 -3.34
N ASN A 4 -19.59 -6.20 -2.19
CA ASN A 4 -20.09 -5.33 -1.14
C ASN A 4 -18.89 -4.80 -0.36
N TRP A 5 -18.30 -3.71 -0.85
CA TRP A 5 -17.14 -3.10 -0.20
C TRP A 5 -17.44 -2.67 1.23
N GLU A 6 -18.70 -2.42 1.60
CA GLU A 6 -19.11 -2.10 2.98
C GLU A 6 -18.85 -3.24 3.98
N GLY A 7 -18.59 -4.45 3.48
CA GLY A 7 -18.41 -5.66 4.24
C GLY A 7 -19.71 -6.45 4.35
N ASP A 8 -19.59 -7.78 4.26
CA ASP A 8 -20.74 -8.69 4.34
C ASP A 8 -20.88 -9.33 5.73
N LEU A 9 -19.76 -9.70 6.34
CA LEU A 9 -19.73 -10.34 7.66
C LEU A 9 -18.58 -9.78 8.50
N ILE A 10 -18.90 -9.25 9.69
CA ILE A 10 -17.87 -8.84 10.66
C ILE A 10 -17.27 -10.07 11.32
N LEU A 11 -15.95 -10.22 11.20
CA LEU A 11 -15.19 -11.27 11.86
C LEU A 11 -14.77 -10.81 13.26
N GLN A 12 -15.00 -11.67 14.25
CA GLN A 12 -14.66 -11.39 15.65
C GLN A 12 -13.23 -11.84 15.99
N ASP A 13 -12.79 -12.97 15.43
CA ASP A 13 -11.41 -13.42 15.56
C ASP A 13 -10.52 -12.69 14.54
N THR A 14 -9.78 -11.72 15.05
CA THR A 14 -8.96 -10.77 14.29
C THR A 14 -7.48 -10.94 14.58
N VAL A 15 -7.12 -11.88 15.45
CA VAL A 15 -5.75 -12.08 15.90
C VAL A 15 -4.97 -12.84 14.84
N ILE A 16 -3.89 -12.24 14.36
CA ILE A 16 -2.95 -12.88 13.47
C ILE A 16 -1.63 -13.16 14.20
N GLU A 17 -1.01 -14.27 13.82
CA GLU A 17 0.28 -14.70 14.34
C GLU A 17 1.34 -14.66 13.23
N LYS A 18 2.61 -14.65 13.63
CA LYS A 18 3.78 -14.75 12.74
C LYS A 18 3.97 -13.60 11.75
N LYS A 19 3.23 -12.50 11.90
CA LYS A 19 3.47 -11.21 11.19
C LYS A 19 4.31 -10.23 12.01
N ARG A 20 4.33 -10.41 13.32
CA ARG A 20 5.12 -9.61 14.26
C ARG A 20 5.90 -10.52 15.19
N PHE A 21 7.09 -10.07 15.59
CA PHE A 21 7.98 -10.80 16.50
C PHE A 21 8.59 -9.83 17.52
N VAL A 22 8.97 -10.35 18.68
CA VAL A 22 9.72 -9.57 19.67
C VAL A 22 11.03 -9.09 19.05
N ILE A 23 11.27 -7.78 19.09
CA ILE A 23 12.51 -7.18 18.60
C ILE A 23 13.70 -7.81 19.35
N GLY A 24 14.72 -8.23 18.60
CA GLY A 24 15.86 -8.95 19.16
C GLY A 24 15.59 -10.44 19.48
N SER A 25 14.36 -10.94 19.36
CA SER A 25 14.02 -12.35 19.61
C SER A 25 13.22 -12.93 18.45
N GLN A 26 13.95 -13.41 17.45
CA GLN A 26 13.38 -13.79 16.16
C GLN A 26 12.40 -14.97 16.19
N ASN A 27 12.40 -15.83 17.21
CA ASN A 27 11.51 -17.00 17.27
C ASN A 27 10.29 -16.81 18.19
N LYS A 28 10.04 -15.58 18.65
CA LYS A 28 8.90 -15.28 19.53
C LYS A 28 7.88 -14.42 18.79
N PRO A 29 6.87 -15.01 18.13
CA PRO A 29 5.82 -14.26 17.46
C PRO A 29 4.97 -13.51 18.50
N ILE A 30 4.50 -12.32 18.12
CA ILE A 30 3.54 -11.54 18.91
C ILE A 30 2.17 -11.75 18.26
N LYS A 31 1.22 -12.25 19.04
CA LYS A 31 -0.18 -12.29 18.64
C LYS A 31 -0.68 -10.84 18.59
N THR A 32 -1.15 -10.42 17.43
CA THR A 32 -1.51 -9.02 17.21
C THR A 32 -2.85 -8.99 16.50
N ASP A 33 -3.75 -8.13 16.95
CA ASP A 33 -4.99 -7.88 16.21
C ASP A 33 -4.65 -7.18 14.89
N ILE A 34 -5.17 -7.70 13.77
CA ILE A 34 -4.88 -7.15 12.44
C ILE A 34 -5.23 -5.65 12.32
N ARG A 35 -6.20 -5.19 13.11
CA ARG A 35 -6.66 -3.80 13.12
C ARG A 35 -5.62 -2.85 13.72
N GLU A 36 -4.70 -3.34 14.55
CA GLU A 36 -3.66 -2.52 15.21
C GLU A 36 -2.61 -1.96 14.23
N TRP A 37 -2.48 -2.54 13.03
CA TRP A 37 -1.59 -2.00 12.00
C TRP A 37 -2.11 -0.71 11.35
N ILE A 38 -3.38 -0.35 11.58
CA ILE A 38 -3.96 0.92 11.14
C ILE A 38 -3.97 1.89 12.32
N SER A 39 -3.24 3.00 12.19
CA SER A 39 -3.16 4.01 13.24
C SER A 39 -4.50 4.75 13.40
N PHE A 40 -4.81 5.10 14.65
CA PHE A 40 -5.90 6.02 14.98
C PHE A 40 -5.55 7.47 14.57
N GLU A 41 -6.59 8.29 14.48
CA GLU A 41 -6.53 9.72 14.12
C GLU A 41 -5.56 10.52 15.00
N ASP A 42 -5.33 10.09 16.23
CA ASP A 42 -4.58 10.82 17.23
C ASP A 42 -3.06 10.56 17.20
N ASN A 43 -2.58 9.62 16.38
CA ASN A 43 -1.17 9.25 16.28
C ASN A 43 -0.27 10.46 15.95
N ASN A 44 0.70 10.75 16.84
CA ASN A 44 1.57 11.91 16.74
C ASN A 44 2.49 11.90 15.51
N ILE A 45 2.94 10.73 15.06
CA ILE A 45 3.80 10.59 13.88
C ILE A 45 2.98 10.87 12.62
N MET A 46 1.78 10.27 12.51
CA MET A 46 0.89 10.53 11.38
C MET A 46 0.52 12.03 11.30
N LYS A 47 0.18 12.66 12.43
CA LYS A 47 -0.05 14.12 12.50
C LYS A 47 1.18 14.95 12.11
N GLY A 48 2.38 14.45 12.37
CA GLY A 48 3.64 15.05 11.89
C GLY A 48 3.69 15.07 10.37
N ILE A 49 3.47 13.91 9.75
CA ILE A 49 3.44 13.74 8.29
C ILE A 49 2.36 14.62 7.67
N ILE A 50 1.14 14.63 8.23
CA ILE A 50 0.04 15.47 7.72
C ILE A 50 0.41 16.96 7.75
N ARG A 51 1.07 17.46 8.80
CA ARG A 51 1.55 18.85 8.87
C ARG A 51 2.57 19.15 7.77
N GLU A 52 3.47 18.21 7.50
CA GLU A 52 4.43 18.32 6.40
C GLU A 52 3.72 18.39 5.05
N LEU A 53 2.76 17.50 4.78
CA LEU A 53 1.98 17.49 3.53
C LEU A 53 1.15 18.75 3.34
N VAL A 54 0.58 19.32 4.41
CA VAL A 54 -0.07 20.64 4.36
C VAL A 54 0.93 21.71 3.90
N SER A 55 2.12 21.74 4.51
CA SER A 55 3.11 22.77 4.22
C SER A 55 3.80 22.64 2.85
N LYS A 56 4.10 21.42 2.40
CA LYS A 56 4.93 21.16 1.22
C LYS A 56 4.15 20.74 -0.02
N LYS A 57 3.00 20.09 0.16
CA LYS A 57 2.22 19.47 -0.92
C LYS A 57 0.82 20.08 -1.07
N GLY A 58 0.48 21.09 -0.25
CA GLY A 58 -0.80 21.78 -0.32
C GLY A 58 -1.99 20.89 0.05
N LEU A 59 -1.80 19.94 0.97
CA LEU A 59 -2.90 19.14 1.51
C LEU A 59 -3.98 20.08 2.07
N PRO A 60 -5.26 19.95 1.64
CA PRO A 60 -6.33 20.79 2.14
C PRO A 60 -6.47 20.71 3.67
N THR A 61 -6.78 21.84 4.30
CA THR A 61 -7.13 21.89 5.74
C THR A 61 -8.63 22.07 5.96
N SER A 62 -9.35 22.63 4.99
CA SER A 62 -10.80 22.77 5.00
C SER A 62 -11.52 21.42 4.79
N ARG A 63 -12.78 21.35 5.23
CA ARG A 63 -13.68 20.19 5.06
C ARG A 63 -14.82 20.49 4.08
N GLY A 64 -14.52 21.26 3.04
CA GLY A 64 -15.50 21.61 2.00
C GLY A 64 -15.66 20.50 0.95
N PRO A 65 -16.65 20.60 0.05
CA PRO A 65 -16.80 19.69 -1.08
C PRO A 65 -15.50 19.58 -1.90
N GLY A 66 -15.15 18.36 -2.29
CA GLY A 66 -13.93 17.96 -3.00
C GLY A 66 -12.67 17.90 -2.14
N SER A 67 -12.73 18.31 -0.87
CA SER A 67 -11.54 18.38 -0.02
C SER A 67 -11.03 17.01 0.41
N PHE A 68 -11.91 16.03 0.63
CA PHE A 68 -11.52 14.68 1.03
C PHE A 68 -10.94 13.89 -0.14
N ASP A 69 -11.54 13.96 -1.32
CA ASP A 69 -10.99 13.35 -2.54
C ASP A 69 -9.60 13.92 -2.87
N LYS A 70 -9.43 15.24 -2.72
CA LYS A 70 -8.13 15.89 -2.90
C LYS A 70 -7.09 15.47 -1.85
N ARG A 71 -7.49 15.29 -0.58
CA ARG A 71 -6.61 14.71 0.45
C ARG A 71 -6.19 13.30 0.06
N ALA A 72 -7.14 12.46 -0.37
CA ALA A 72 -6.87 11.09 -0.77
C ALA A 72 -5.85 11.02 -1.90
N MET A 73 -6.00 11.85 -2.94
CA MET A 73 -5.04 11.94 -4.04
C MET A 73 -3.64 12.35 -3.60
N ILE A 74 -3.51 13.41 -2.78
CA ILE A 74 -2.20 13.91 -2.33
C ILE A 74 -1.49 12.88 -1.44
N ILE A 75 -2.23 12.22 -0.54
CA ILE A 75 -1.67 11.22 0.36
C ILE A 75 -1.31 9.95 -0.41
N TRP A 76 -2.13 9.55 -1.38
CA TRP A 76 -1.81 8.42 -2.26
C TRP A 76 -0.53 8.68 -3.07
N ASP A 77 -0.40 9.88 -3.66
CA ASP A 77 0.81 10.27 -4.40
C ASP A 77 2.06 10.24 -3.52
N PHE A 78 1.96 10.76 -2.29
CA PHE A 78 3.02 10.71 -1.30
C PHE A 78 3.46 9.28 -1.01
N VAL A 79 2.52 8.39 -0.64
CA VAL A 79 2.89 7.01 -0.30
C VAL A 79 3.49 6.27 -1.50
N ALA A 80 2.88 6.39 -2.69
CA ALA A 80 3.32 5.72 -3.90
C ALA A 80 4.76 6.13 -4.31
N LYS A 81 5.13 7.40 -4.14
CA LYS A 81 6.43 7.93 -4.55
C LYS A 81 7.50 7.83 -3.47
N ASP A 82 7.15 8.12 -2.22
CA ASP A 82 8.12 8.26 -1.14
C ASP A 82 8.40 6.94 -0.39
N ILE A 83 7.55 5.92 -0.55
CA ILE A 83 7.77 4.59 0.04
C ILE A 83 8.28 3.61 -1.01
N LYS A 84 9.52 3.16 -0.81
CA LYS A 84 10.14 2.19 -1.71
C LYS A 84 9.58 0.78 -1.46
N TYR A 85 9.04 0.17 -2.52
CA TYR A 85 8.62 -1.22 -2.46
C TYR A 85 9.82 -2.17 -2.27
N VAL A 86 9.82 -2.94 -1.17
CA VAL A 86 10.88 -3.91 -0.83
C VAL A 86 10.28 -5.16 -0.23
N HIS A 87 10.49 -6.33 -0.86
CA HIS A 87 10.07 -7.60 -0.29
C HIS A 87 10.91 -8.01 0.95
N ASP A 88 10.24 -8.57 1.95
CA ASP A 88 10.85 -9.09 3.18
C ASP A 88 11.96 -10.12 2.97
N THR A 89 11.88 -10.86 1.86
CA THR A 89 12.82 -11.95 1.54
C THR A 89 14.26 -11.49 1.40
N LYS A 90 14.52 -10.21 1.07
CA LYS A 90 15.88 -9.68 0.89
C LYS A 90 16.51 -9.10 2.17
N LYS A 91 15.74 -8.59 3.13
CA LYS A 91 16.27 -7.87 4.30
C LYS A 91 15.98 -8.52 5.66
N GLN A 92 14.83 -9.16 5.84
CA GLN A 92 14.36 -9.57 7.17
C GLN A 92 14.45 -11.08 7.46
N ARG A 93 15.01 -11.88 6.52
CA ARG A 93 15.22 -13.35 6.65
C ARG A 93 13.97 -14.14 7.10
N LYS A 94 12.78 -13.54 7.01
CA LYS A 94 11.49 -14.07 7.46
C LYS A 94 10.45 -13.66 6.44
N GLY A 95 9.69 -14.62 5.92
CA GLY A 95 8.89 -14.44 4.71
C GLY A 95 7.59 -13.63 4.82
N ASP A 96 7.41 -12.80 5.86
CA ASP A 96 6.27 -11.88 6.04
C ASP A 96 6.39 -11.17 7.41
N PHE A 97 6.97 -9.97 7.49
CA PHE A 97 7.07 -9.18 8.71
C PHE A 97 6.44 -7.81 8.50
N TRP A 98 5.32 -7.57 9.18
CA TRP A 98 4.51 -6.37 8.97
C TRP A 98 4.99 -5.23 9.85
N LEU A 99 5.27 -4.10 9.21
CA LEU A 99 5.71 -2.88 9.85
C LEU A 99 4.52 -2.02 10.27
N PHE A 100 4.65 -1.33 11.40
CA PHE A 100 3.68 -0.31 11.78
C PHE A 100 3.90 0.98 10.98
N PRO A 101 2.87 1.81 10.74
CA PRO A 101 2.98 3.04 9.96
C PRO A 101 4.16 3.97 10.35
N PRO A 102 4.50 4.17 11.64
CA PRO A 102 5.70 4.93 12.01
C PRO A 102 7.02 4.29 11.54
N GLU A 103 7.10 2.96 11.55
CA GLU A 103 8.30 2.22 11.12
C GLU A 103 8.46 2.32 9.60
N ILE A 104 7.37 2.17 8.86
CA ILE A 104 7.33 2.29 7.39
C ILE A 104 7.80 3.67 6.96
N HIS A 105 7.25 4.72 7.59
CA HIS A 105 7.65 6.10 7.32
C HIS A 105 9.11 6.37 7.67
N THR A 106 9.62 5.80 8.77
CA THR A 106 11.02 6.00 9.19
C THR A 106 12.00 5.29 8.26
N LEU A 107 11.63 4.10 7.77
CA LEU A 107 12.46 3.30 6.88
C LEU A 107 12.34 3.74 5.40
N CYS A 108 11.26 4.44 5.05
CA CYS A 108 10.88 4.76 3.67
C CYS A 108 10.82 3.53 2.76
N GLU A 109 10.48 2.37 3.33
CA GLU A 109 10.34 1.11 2.61
C GLU A 109 9.32 0.19 3.29
N GLY A 110 8.78 -0.72 2.49
CA GLY A 110 7.83 -1.76 2.87
C GLY A 110 7.32 -2.48 1.63
N ASP A 111 6.55 -3.54 1.79
CA ASP A 111 5.87 -4.19 0.66
C ASP A 111 4.38 -3.79 0.57
N CYS A 112 3.52 -4.65 0.00
CA CYS A 112 2.15 -4.26 -0.35
C CYS A 112 1.30 -3.92 0.88
N GLU A 113 1.44 -4.70 1.95
CA GLU A 113 0.70 -4.46 3.18
C GLU A 113 1.18 -3.21 3.91
N ASP A 114 2.49 -2.99 3.94
CA ASP A 114 3.08 -1.88 4.66
C ASP A 114 2.64 -0.55 4.03
N GLY A 115 2.77 -0.42 2.71
CA GLY A 115 2.26 0.74 1.96
C GLY A 115 0.77 0.96 2.20
N SER A 116 -0.01 -0.12 2.24
CA SER A 116 -1.45 -0.06 2.50
C SER A 116 -1.78 0.44 3.92
N PHE A 117 -1.06 -0.02 4.93
CA PHE A 117 -1.24 0.39 6.33
C PHE A 117 -0.91 1.86 6.53
N LEU A 118 0.22 2.31 5.97
CA LEU A 118 0.61 3.72 6.04
C LEU A 118 -0.41 4.61 5.32
N LEU A 119 -0.83 4.23 4.11
CA LEU A 119 -1.80 5.01 3.33
C LEU A 119 -3.12 5.17 4.08
N VAL A 120 -3.74 4.07 4.54
CA VAL A 120 -5.01 4.15 5.27
C VAL A 120 -4.86 4.93 6.58
N SER A 121 -3.76 4.75 7.30
CA SER A 121 -3.47 5.51 8.53
C SER A 121 -3.37 7.01 8.29
N LEU A 122 -2.74 7.43 7.18
CA LEU A 122 -2.63 8.85 6.82
C LEU A 122 -3.97 9.43 6.35
N LEU A 123 -4.79 8.66 5.62
CA LEU A 123 -6.14 9.09 5.24
C LEU A 123 -6.97 9.39 6.49
N ILE A 124 -6.95 8.48 7.47
CA ILE A 124 -7.62 8.65 8.77
C ILE A 124 -7.08 9.87 9.51
N ALA A 125 -5.76 9.98 9.66
CA ALA A 125 -5.12 11.13 10.32
C ALA A 125 -5.37 12.47 9.61
N SER A 126 -5.66 12.45 8.30
CA SER A 126 -6.05 13.64 7.54
C SER A 126 -7.50 14.07 7.79
N GLY A 127 -8.27 13.28 8.56
CA GLY A 127 -9.67 13.56 8.90
C GLY A 127 -10.69 12.88 7.99
N ILE A 128 -10.28 11.94 7.13
CA ILE A 128 -11.23 11.05 6.43
C ILE A 128 -11.76 10.04 7.45
N SER A 129 -13.08 9.83 7.46
CA SER A 129 -13.71 8.86 8.36
C SER A 129 -13.08 7.47 8.19
N PRO A 130 -12.74 6.77 9.28
CA PRO A 130 -12.28 5.38 9.21
C PRO A 130 -13.25 4.42 8.52
N PHE A 131 -14.53 4.76 8.45
CA PHE A 131 -15.55 3.97 7.74
C PHE A 131 -15.62 4.24 6.23
N CYS A 132 -14.89 5.24 5.75
CA CYS A 132 -14.73 5.54 4.33
C CYS A 132 -13.42 4.98 3.76
N VAL A 133 -12.64 4.23 4.55
CA VAL A 133 -11.36 3.65 4.09
C VAL A 133 -11.23 2.23 4.60
N ARG A 134 -10.63 1.35 3.80
CA ARG A 134 -10.31 -0.01 4.20
C ARG A 134 -8.98 -0.45 3.60
N VAL A 135 -8.29 -1.35 4.27
CA VAL A 135 -7.25 -2.18 3.70
C VAL A 135 -7.88 -3.49 3.26
N VAL A 136 -7.55 -3.97 2.07
CA VAL A 136 -8.08 -5.19 1.46
C VAL A 136 -6.96 -6.21 1.38
N LEU A 137 -7.24 -7.44 1.81
CA LEU A 137 -6.37 -8.59 1.58
C LEU A 137 -7.02 -9.49 0.54
N GLY A 138 -6.23 -9.89 -0.45
CA GLY A 138 -6.73 -10.68 -1.56
C GLY A 138 -5.62 -11.30 -2.38
N GLU A 139 -5.94 -11.50 -3.65
CA GLU A 139 -5.06 -12.05 -4.68
C GLU A 139 -5.27 -11.27 -5.98
N VAL A 140 -4.20 -11.12 -6.77
CA VAL A 140 -4.25 -10.49 -8.08
C VAL A 140 -4.02 -11.54 -9.15
N PHE A 141 -4.74 -11.44 -10.25
CA PHE A 141 -4.62 -12.30 -11.42
C PHE A 141 -4.21 -11.47 -12.64
N ASP A 142 -3.47 -12.08 -13.57
CA ASP A 142 -3.22 -11.47 -14.88
C ASP A 142 -4.42 -11.64 -15.83
N GLU A 143 -4.33 -11.04 -17.02
CA GLU A 143 -5.35 -11.11 -18.08
C GLU A 143 -5.70 -12.54 -18.54
N ASN A 144 -4.83 -13.52 -18.28
CA ASN A 144 -5.07 -14.93 -18.61
C ASN A 144 -5.69 -15.71 -17.44
N GLY A 145 -6.06 -15.01 -16.35
CA GLY A 145 -6.61 -15.61 -15.14
C GLY A 145 -5.58 -16.39 -14.33
N LYS A 146 -4.27 -16.18 -14.55
CA LYS A 146 -3.21 -16.79 -13.75
C LYS A 146 -2.96 -15.94 -12.50
N SER A 147 -2.93 -16.59 -11.35
CA SER A 147 -2.59 -15.93 -10.09
C SER A 147 -1.17 -15.36 -10.12
N LEU A 148 -1.07 -14.09 -9.73
CA LEU A 148 0.18 -13.37 -9.44
C LEU A 148 0.50 -13.37 -7.93
N GLY A 149 -0.31 -14.07 -7.14
CA GLY A 149 -0.12 -14.23 -5.70
C GLY A 149 -0.91 -13.25 -4.84
N GLY A 150 -0.75 -13.43 -3.54
CA GLY A 150 -1.46 -12.64 -2.54
C GLY A 150 -1.01 -11.19 -2.55
N HIS A 151 -1.97 -10.28 -2.44
CA HIS A 151 -1.75 -8.83 -2.51
C HIS A 151 -2.55 -8.11 -1.43
N CYS A 152 -2.12 -6.88 -1.12
CA CYS A 152 -2.76 -6.00 -0.16
C CYS A 152 -2.89 -4.60 -0.76
N TRP A 153 -4.09 -4.02 -0.71
CA TRP A 153 -4.34 -2.70 -1.29
C TRP A 153 -5.41 -1.92 -0.50
N PRO A 154 -5.33 -0.58 -0.45
CA PRO A 154 -6.40 0.23 0.13
C PRO A 154 -7.55 0.49 -0.82
N VAL A 155 -8.74 0.66 -0.23
CA VAL A 155 -9.91 1.25 -0.89
C VAL A 155 -10.43 2.44 -0.09
N TYR A 156 -10.97 3.42 -0.82
CA TYR A 156 -11.52 4.67 -0.28
C TYR A 156 -12.89 4.93 -0.89
N LYS A 157 -13.86 5.34 -0.07
CA LYS A 157 -15.16 5.81 -0.51
C LYS A 157 -15.09 7.31 -0.77
N ASN A 158 -15.11 7.68 -2.04
CA ASN A 158 -15.07 9.08 -2.47
C ASN A 158 -16.29 9.87 -1.99
N GLU A 159 -16.25 11.20 -2.14
CA GLU A 159 -17.32 12.07 -1.62
C GLU A 159 -18.70 11.84 -2.26
N ILE A 160 -18.76 11.26 -3.46
CA ILE A 160 -20.02 10.87 -4.12
C ILE A 160 -20.50 9.47 -3.74
N GLY A 161 -19.78 8.79 -2.84
CA GLY A 161 -20.18 7.51 -2.26
C GLY A 161 -19.73 6.26 -3.02
N GLN A 162 -18.82 6.38 -3.98
CA GLN A 162 -18.27 5.26 -4.74
C GLN A 162 -16.97 4.74 -4.11
N TRP A 163 -16.81 3.43 -4.07
CA TRP A 163 -15.58 2.79 -3.62
C TRP A 163 -14.54 2.77 -4.73
N CYS A 164 -13.35 3.24 -4.40
CA CYS A 164 -12.24 3.42 -5.32
C CYS A 164 -10.97 2.76 -4.77
N ILE A 165 -10.11 2.25 -5.64
CA ILE A 165 -8.82 1.63 -5.25
C ILE A 165 -7.73 2.69 -5.19
N LEU A 166 -6.91 2.64 -4.14
CA LEU A 166 -5.72 3.48 -3.96
C LEU A 166 -4.46 2.60 -3.93
N GLU A 167 -4.12 1.98 -5.06
CA GLU A 167 -3.01 1.01 -5.15
C GLU A 167 -1.67 1.65 -4.74
N SER A 168 -1.15 1.25 -3.57
CA SER A 168 0.04 1.87 -2.96
C SER A 168 1.35 1.45 -3.62
N THR A 169 1.33 0.39 -4.42
CA THR A 169 2.54 -0.18 -5.04
C THR A 169 2.90 0.42 -6.40
N LEU A 170 2.16 1.45 -6.86
CA LEU A 170 2.40 2.09 -8.16
C LEU A 170 3.58 3.05 -8.12
N ASP A 171 4.31 3.13 -9.23
CA ASP A 171 5.33 4.17 -9.40
C ASP A 171 4.72 5.54 -9.70
N ASN A 172 3.56 5.55 -10.37
CA ASN A 172 2.79 6.76 -10.66
C ASN A 172 1.31 6.48 -10.47
N ILE A 173 0.62 7.38 -9.76
CA ILE A 173 -0.82 7.29 -9.57
C ILE A 173 -1.56 7.85 -10.80
N PRO A 174 -2.77 7.34 -11.12
CA PRO A 174 -3.63 7.93 -12.15
C PRO A 174 -4.07 9.35 -11.79
N SER A 175 -4.44 10.13 -12.81
CA SER A 175 -5.02 11.48 -12.68
C SER A 175 -6.34 11.50 -11.90
N ARG A 176 -7.05 10.37 -11.88
CA ARG A 176 -8.35 10.17 -11.23
C ARG A 176 -8.33 8.88 -10.41
N ILE A 177 -9.10 8.87 -9.33
CA ILE A 177 -9.21 7.69 -8.47
C ILE A 177 -10.06 6.61 -9.19
N PRO A 178 -9.52 5.42 -9.48
CA PRO A 178 -10.26 4.39 -10.21
C PRO A 178 -11.30 3.71 -9.33
N GLU A 179 -12.48 3.42 -9.89
CA GLU A 179 -13.52 2.65 -9.21
C GLU A 179 -13.05 1.22 -8.91
N ALA A 180 -13.33 0.75 -7.70
CA ALA A 180 -12.84 -0.53 -7.21
C ALA A 180 -13.43 -1.72 -7.99
N ASP A 181 -14.75 -1.70 -8.23
CA ASP A 181 -15.45 -2.81 -8.89
C ASP A 181 -14.92 -3.09 -10.30
N LYS A 182 -14.56 -2.04 -11.06
CA LYS A 182 -14.00 -2.17 -12.42
C LYS A 182 -12.72 -3.01 -12.46
N LEU A 183 -11.89 -2.90 -11.42
CA LEU A 183 -10.64 -3.67 -11.31
C LEU A 183 -10.84 -5.10 -10.81
N THR A 184 -12.07 -5.49 -10.46
CA THR A 184 -12.40 -6.87 -10.08
C THR A 184 -13.11 -7.66 -11.18
N GLU A 185 -13.36 -7.02 -12.33
CA GLU A 185 -13.95 -7.65 -13.50
C GLU A 185 -12.97 -8.59 -14.21
N GLU A 186 -13.51 -9.65 -14.82
CA GLU A 186 -12.73 -10.56 -15.66
C GLU A 186 -12.33 -9.86 -16.96
N GLY A 187 -11.21 -10.26 -17.55
CA GLY A 187 -10.70 -9.69 -18.80
C GLY A 187 -9.98 -8.34 -18.64
N GLN A 188 -9.85 -7.84 -17.40
CA GLN A 188 -8.94 -6.75 -17.09
C GLN A 188 -7.49 -7.22 -17.19
N SER A 189 -6.57 -6.29 -17.48
CA SER A 189 -5.12 -6.61 -17.50
C SER A 189 -4.63 -7.16 -16.15
N PHE A 190 -5.25 -6.69 -15.07
CA PHE A 190 -5.10 -7.24 -13.74
C PHE A 190 -6.46 -7.31 -13.07
N GLN A 191 -6.81 -8.47 -12.54
CA GLN A 191 -8.04 -8.67 -11.78
C GLN A 191 -7.72 -8.78 -10.29
N TYR A 192 -8.34 -7.91 -9.50
CA TYR A 192 -8.24 -7.89 -8.05
C TYR A 192 -9.36 -8.73 -7.44
N LEU A 193 -9.00 -9.77 -6.70
CA LEU A 193 -9.93 -10.65 -6.01
C LEU A 193 -9.84 -10.41 -4.50
N PRO A 194 -10.78 -9.66 -3.89
CA PRO A 194 -10.78 -9.42 -2.45
C PRO A 194 -11.22 -10.69 -1.69
N TYR A 195 -10.58 -10.95 -0.54
CA TYR A 195 -11.03 -11.98 0.41
C TYR A 195 -11.62 -11.37 1.67
N CYS A 196 -10.96 -10.35 2.20
CA CYS A 196 -11.44 -9.57 3.34
C CYS A 196 -10.96 -8.13 3.24
N CYS A 197 -11.62 -7.26 3.99
CA CYS A 197 -11.20 -5.89 4.17
C CYS A 197 -11.29 -5.50 5.64
N PHE A 198 -10.54 -4.49 6.06
CA PHE A 198 -10.57 -4.02 7.44
C PHE A 198 -10.20 -2.55 7.56
N ASN A 199 -10.61 -1.96 8.67
CA ASN A 199 -10.10 -0.69 9.18
C ASN A 199 -9.63 -0.89 10.64
N ASN A 200 -9.33 0.18 11.36
CA ASN A 200 -8.94 0.11 12.77
C ASN A 200 -10.09 -0.29 13.73
N TYR A 201 -11.32 -0.48 13.25
CA TYR A 201 -12.48 -0.88 14.06
C TYR A 201 -12.95 -2.31 13.77
N HIS A 202 -13.03 -2.69 12.50
CA HIS A 202 -13.66 -3.95 12.08
C HIS A 202 -12.83 -4.64 10.99
N LEU A 203 -12.92 -5.97 11.00
CA LEU A 203 -12.51 -6.85 9.92
C LEU A 203 -13.76 -7.47 9.32
N TRP A 204 -13.90 -7.40 8.00
CA TRP A 204 -15.02 -7.95 7.26
C TRP A 204 -14.56 -9.01 6.28
N GLU A 205 -15.28 -10.12 6.23
CA GLU A 205 -15.26 -11.00 5.06
C GLU A 205 -16.08 -10.35 3.93
N ILE A 206 -15.61 -10.49 2.69
CA ILE A 206 -16.28 -9.97 1.50
C ILE A 206 -16.62 -11.13 0.58
N PHE A 207 -17.85 -11.14 0.06
CA PHE A 207 -18.30 -12.13 -0.91
C PHE A 207 -18.58 -11.48 -2.27
N PRO A 208 -18.32 -12.17 -3.39
CA PRO A 208 -18.86 -11.77 -4.68
C PRO A 208 -20.40 -11.85 -4.62
N LYS A 209 -21.10 -10.82 -5.11
CA LYS A 209 -22.58 -10.80 -5.13
C LYS A 209 -23.18 -11.95 -5.96
N ASP A 210 -22.44 -12.43 -6.96
CA ASP A 210 -22.81 -13.59 -7.75
C ASP A 210 -22.30 -14.87 -7.06
N LYS A 211 -23.22 -15.65 -6.48
CA LYS A 211 -22.96 -16.88 -5.70
C LYS A 211 -22.23 -18.01 -6.46
N THR A 212 -21.88 -17.82 -7.73
CA THR A 212 -21.20 -18.81 -8.58
C THR A 212 -19.67 -18.73 -8.50
N SER A 213 -19.10 -17.70 -7.88
CA SER A 213 -17.65 -17.47 -7.84
C SER A 213 -17.00 -17.92 -6.53
N ARG A 214 -15.76 -18.43 -6.63
CA ARG A 214 -14.94 -19.02 -5.56
C ARG A 214 -14.97 -18.19 -4.26
N SER A 215 -15.72 -18.63 -3.26
CA SER A 215 -15.60 -18.17 -1.88
C SER A 215 -14.44 -18.93 -1.21
N MET A 216 -13.26 -18.32 -1.07
CA MET A 216 -12.20 -18.88 -0.22
C MET A 216 -12.46 -18.51 1.25
N LYS A 217 -12.49 -19.51 2.13
CA LYS A 217 -12.61 -19.28 3.57
C LYS A 217 -11.35 -18.56 4.07
N ILE A 218 -11.52 -17.44 4.79
CA ILE A 218 -10.41 -16.68 5.40
C ILE A 218 -9.47 -17.56 6.24
N GLY A 219 -10.01 -18.60 6.88
CA GLY A 219 -9.24 -19.56 7.66
C GLY A 219 -8.22 -20.37 6.85
N SER A 220 -8.36 -20.51 5.52
CA SER A 220 -7.32 -21.10 4.65
C SER A 220 -6.31 -20.06 4.17
N TYR A 221 -6.72 -18.81 3.95
CA TYR A 221 -5.82 -17.72 3.54
C TYR A 221 -4.73 -17.43 4.59
N LEU A 222 -5.10 -17.45 5.89
CA LEU A 222 -4.14 -17.31 6.99
C LEU A 222 -3.12 -18.47 7.07
N ARG A 223 -3.33 -19.58 6.36
CA ARG A 223 -2.53 -20.82 6.47
C ARG A 223 -1.63 -21.12 5.27
N GLN A 224 -1.86 -20.55 4.10
CA GLN A 224 -1.04 -20.81 2.90
C GLN A 224 -0.74 -19.51 2.14
N ARG A 225 0.54 -19.23 1.93
CA ARG A 225 0.99 -18.36 0.83
C ARG A 225 2.14 -19.02 0.07
N GLY A 226 2.01 -18.99 -1.27
CA GLY A 226 3.07 -19.28 -2.23
C GLY A 226 3.87 -18.02 -2.58
N ASN A 227 4.72 -18.11 -3.60
CA ASN A 227 5.67 -17.06 -3.98
C ASN A 227 4.97 -15.74 -4.41
N LYS A 228 5.46 -14.61 -3.87
CA LYS A 228 5.01 -13.23 -4.17
C LYS A 228 5.55 -12.75 -5.53
N VAL A 229 4.76 -12.01 -6.30
CA VAL A 229 5.17 -11.37 -7.57
C VAL A 229 5.38 -9.86 -7.38
N HIS A 230 6.38 -9.33 -8.07
CA HIS A 230 6.73 -7.91 -8.06
C HIS A 230 6.02 -7.18 -9.21
N MET A 231 4.94 -6.45 -8.92
CA MET A 231 4.15 -5.72 -9.94
C MET A 231 4.99 -4.75 -10.77
N LYS A 232 6.09 -4.22 -10.22
CA LYS A 232 7.00 -3.32 -10.97
C LYS A 232 7.99 -4.04 -11.90
N GLU A 233 8.10 -5.37 -11.81
CA GLU A 233 8.97 -6.21 -12.67
C GLU A 233 8.16 -7.03 -13.70
N THR A 234 6.83 -7.06 -13.57
CA THR A 234 5.95 -7.65 -14.57
C THR A 234 5.96 -6.75 -15.81
N ARG A 235 6.38 -7.27 -16.97
CA ARG A 235 6.31 -6.55 -18.25
C ARG A 235 4.85 -6.24 -18.57
N LEU A 236 4.42 -5.02 -18.26
CA LEU A 236 3.13 -4.49 -18.65
C LEU A 236 3.06 -4.49 -20.20
N PRO A 237 1.95 -4.94 -20.82
CA PRO A 237 1.78 -4.78 -22.25
C PRO A 237 1.94 -3.29 -22.60
N SER A 238 2.81 -3.00 -23.57
CA SER A 238 3.15 -1.64 -24.01
C SER A 238 1.88 -0.93 -24.50
N GLY A 239 1.34 -0.09 -23.63
CA GLY A 239 0.06 0.58 -23.78
C GLY A 239 -0.44 0.92 -22.38
N GLY A 240 0.04 2.07 -21.86
CA GLY A 240 -0.05 2.48 -20.46
C GLY A 240 -1.25 1.91 -19.72
N TRP A 241 -0.98 1.04 -18.76
CA TRP A 241 -1.98 0.45 -17.86
C TRP A 241 -2.89 1.50 -17.21
N LEU A 242 -2.35 2.71 -16.96
CA LEU A 242 -3.06 3.91 -16.52
C LEU A 242 -4.12 4.41 -17.54
N SER A 243 -3.80 4.45 -18.83
CA SER A 243 -4.70 4.94 -19.89
C SER A 243 -5.92 4.04 -20.09
N ARG A 244 -5.78 2.73 -19.84
CA ARG A 244 -6.90 1.78 -19.91
C ARG A 244 -7.82 1.85 -18.69
N ILE A 245 -7.29 2.24 -17.53
CA ILE A 245 -8.06 2.35 -16.28
C ILE A 245 -8.84 3.66 -16.20
N THR A 246 -8.28 4.78 -16.67
CA THR A 246 -8.94 6.10 -16.56
C THR A 246 -9.79 6.49 -17.77
N GLY A 247 -9.63 5.80 -18.91
CA GLY A 247 -10.29 6.17 -20.16
C GLY A 247 -9.74 7.46 -20.79
N ASP A 248 -8.59 7.96 -20.31
CA ASP A 248 -7.95 9.16 -20.86
C ASP A 248 -7.16 8.78 -22.14
N TRP A 249 -7.66 9.23 -23.29
CA TRP A 249 -7.06 9.07 -24.62
C TRP A 249 -6.23 10.29 -25.06
N GLU A 250 -5.60 11.02 -24.14
CA GLU A 250 -4.74 12.15 -24.53
C GLU A 250 -3.32 11.68 -24.90
N PRO A 251 -2.80 12.01 -26.09
CA PRO A 251 -1.48 11.61 -26.53
C PRO A 251 -0.42 12.61 -26.04
N GLY A 252 0.49 12.17 -25.17
CA GLY A 252 1.74 12.88 -24.87
C GLY A 252 2.42 12.24 -23.66
N HIS A 253 3.70 11.90 -23.63
CA HIS A 253 4.82 12.13 -24.54
C HIS A 253 5.79 10.95 -24.28
N LEU A 254 6.21 10.26 -25.34
CA LEU A 254 7.29 9.27 -25.27
C LEU A 254 8.60 10.01 -24.99
N GLU A 255 9.24 9.76 -23.83
CA GLU A 255 10.69 9.88 -23.76
C GLU A 255 11.28 8.47 -23.75
N ILE A 256 11.89 8.14 -24.89
CA ILE A 256 12.70 6.95 -25.10
C ILE A 256 13.96 7.11 -24.23
N THR A 257 14.14 6.25 -23.24
CA THR A 257 15.40 6.13 -22.53
C THR A 257 16.46 5.62 -23.51
N SER A 258 17.43 6.47 -23.83
CA SER A 258 18.67 6.00 -24.45
C SER A 258 19.52 5.33 -23.37
N GLU A 259 19.73 4.03 -23.53
CA GLU A 259 20.73 3.30 -22.77
C GLU A 259 22.15 3.73 -23.20
N VAL A 260 23.09 3.49 -22.27
CA VAL A 260 24.53 3.34 -22.47
C VAL A 260 25.33 4.62 -22.69
N SER A 261 26.00 5.09 -21.62
CA SER A 261 27.47 5.18 -21.54
C SER A 261 27.93 5.90 -20.26
N GLY A 262 28.96 5.34 -19.61
CA GLY A 262 29.97 6.16 -18.92
C GLY A 262 29.91 6.22 -17.40
N SER A 263 30.65 5.32 -16.75
CA SER A 263 31.53 5.57 -15.61
C SER A 263 31.51 6.97 -14.96
N PHE A 264 31.35 7.06 -13.62
CA PHE A 264 32.31 7.74 -12.71
C PHE A 264 31.90 7.61 -11.23
N TRP A 265 32.93 7.72 -10.38
CA TRP A 265 33.04 7.36 -8.97
C TRP A 265 32.36 8.29 -7.91
N PHE A 266 31.97 7.65 -6.80
CA PHE A 266 31.97 8.01 -5.36
C PHE A 266 31.48 9.35 -4.75
N HIS A 267 30.59 9.16 -3.74
CA HIS A 267 30.38 9.84 -2.44
C HIS A 267 30.06 11.35 -2.35
N ARG A 268 28.93 11.65 -1.67
CA ARG A 268 28.91 12.16 -0.27
C ARG A 268 27.48 12.19 0.28
N CYS A 269 27.21 11.39 1.30
CA CYS A 269 26.14 11.64 2.27
C CYS A 269 26.80 12.35 3.45
N GLY A 270 26.43 13.61 3.69
CA GLY A 270 26.88 14.38 4.84
C GLY A 270 25.69 14.58 5.77
N VAL A 271 25.87 14.21 7.04
CA VAL A 271 25.47 14.92 8.27
C VAL A 271 25.37 13.86 9.39
N CYS A 272 26.40 13.83 10.23
CA CYS A 272 26.34 13.77 11.69
C CYS A 272 27.75 13.48 12.22
N ALA A 273 28.45 14.55 12.54
CA ALA A 273 29.74 14.54 13.21
C ALA A 273 29.54 14.48 14.73
N GLY A 274 30.46 13.77 15.39
CA GLY A 274 30.83 13.99 16.78
C GLY A 274 30.44 12.87 17.73
N ILE A 275 31.41 12.06 18.15
CA ILE A 275 32.03 12.17 19.48
C ILE A 275 33.22 11.18 19.59
N CYS A 276 34.33 11.75 20.03
CA CYS A 276 35.54 11.21 20.66
C CYS A 276 36.74 10.67 19.85
N PRO A 277 37.98 10.99 20.32
CA PRO A 277 39.20 10.95 19.52
C PRO A 277 40.19 9.84 19.95
N ALA A 278 41.03 9.36 19.04
CA ALA A 278 42.38 8.87 19.38
C ALA A 278 43.27 8.69 18.15
N SER A 279 44.42 9.38 18.21
CA SER A 279 45.74 9.00 17.71
C SER A 279 45.97 8.65 16.23
N ALA A 280 46.53 9.65 15.53
CA ALA A 280 47.71 9.63 14.66
C ALA A 280 48.38 8.27 14.33
N ILE A 281 48.73 8.08 13.05
CA ILE A 281 50.10 7.83 12.56
C ILE A 281 50.15 8.10 11.04
N ARG A 282 51.12 8.93 10.63
CA ARG A 282 51.55 9.22 9.24
C ARG A 282 52.25 8.00 8.62
N LYS A 283 52.24 7.91 7.28
CA LYS A 283 53.49 7.90 6.49
C LYS A 283 53.27 8.07 4.99
N VAL A 284 54.02 9.05 4.47
CA VAL A 284 54.49 9.39 3.11
C VAL A 284 53.43 9.64 2.04
#